data_AF-A0A5C9B715-F1
#
_entry.id   AF-A0A5C9B715-F1
#
_cell.length_a   1.000
_cell.length_b   1.000
_cell.length_c   1.000
_cell.angle_alpha   90.00
_cell.angle_beta   90.00
_cell.angle_gamma   90.00
#
_symmetry.space_group_name_H-M   'P 1'
#
loop_
_entity.id
_entity.type
_entity.pdbx_description
1 polymer ?
#
loop_
_entity_poly.entity_id
_entity_poly.type
_entity_poly.pdbx_seq_one_letter_code
_entity_poly.pdbx_strand_id
1 'polypeptide(L)' 'MSQSSSARARTPSEVLLAAKGGDRTHLVYETADLWFHCMVLLAHHGLSAEDVLKELARREGVSGLEEKAGRKPE' A
#
# COMPACT_ATOMS: atom_id res chain seq x y z
N MET A 1 2.01 16.08 34.21
CA MET A 1 2.11 14.85 33.39
C MET A 1 1.38 15.11 32.07
N SER A 2 2.06 15.73 31.10
CA SER A 2 1.53 15.87 29.74
C SER A 2 2.27 14.83 28.91
N GLN A 3 1.64 13.66 28.71
CA GLN A 3 2.25 12.62 27.90
C GLN A 3 2.24 13.07 26.44
N SER A 4 3.47 13.20 25.95
CA SER A 4 3.85 13.39 24.57
C SER A 4 3.48 12.18 23.72
N SER A 5 3.20 12.44 22.45
CA SER A 5 3.42 11.54 21.29
C SER A 5 2.57 10.28 21.17
N SER A 6 1.63 10.23 20.21
CA SER A 6 1.40 9.01 19.43
C SER A 6 0.55 9.24 18.16
N ALA A 7 1.13 9.88 17.14
CA ALA A 7 0.75 9.60 15.76
C ALA A 7 2.03 9.11 15.09
N ARG A 8 2.26 7.81 15.19
CA ARG A 8 3.44 7.17 14.62
C ARG A 8 2.99 5.86 14.00
N ALA A 9 2.19 5.87 12.91
CA ALA A 9 2.42 4.76 11.98
C ALA A 9 3.82 4.91 11.44
N ARG A 10 4.61 3.89 11.68
CA ARG A 10 5.95 3.74 11.13
C ARG A 10 6.04 2.48 10.28
N THR A 11 5.00 1.64 10.29
CA THR A 11 5.12 0.25 9.89
C THR A 11 3.87 -0.27 9.19
N PRO A 12 4.00 -1.19 8.21
CA PRO A 12 2.86 -1.84 7.57
C PRO A 12 1.90 -2.51 8.56
N SER A 13 2.41 -2.94 9.72
CA SER A 13 1.61 -3.48 10.82
C SER A 13 0.58 -2.51 11.39
N GLU A 14 0.85 -1.21 11.39
CA GLU A 14 -0.09 -0.21 11.93
C GLU A 14 -1.23 0.09 10.97
N VAL A 15 -0.98 0.04 9.65
CA VAL A 15 -2.05 0.06 8.64
C VAL A 15 -2.98 -1.14 8.79
N LEU A 16 -2.42 -2.34 9.04
CA LEU A 16 -3.20 -3.56 9.29
C LEU A 16 -4.02 -3.47 10.59
N LEU A 17 -3.48 -2.84 11.62
CA LEU A 17 -4.19 -2.60 12.88
C LEU A 17 -5.31 -1.56 12.70
N ALA A 18 -5.06 -0.47 11.98
CA ALA A 18 -6.08 0.53 11.65
C ALA A 18 -7.22 -0.08 10.80
N ALA A 19 -6.88 -0.93 9.83
CA ALA A 19 -7.86 -1.67 9.03
C ALA A 19 -8.73 -2.61 9.89
N LYS A 20 -8.14 -3.24 10.91
CA LYS A 20 -8.86 -4.10 11.86
C LYS A 20 -9.72 -3.30 12.85
N GLY A 21 -9.31 -2.08 13.20
CA GLY A 21 -9.99 -1.20 14.15
C GLY A 21 -11.24 -0.51 13.62
N GLY A 22 -11.46 -0.51 12.29
CA GLY A 22 -12.66 0.05 11.66
C GLY A 22 -12.67 1.58 11.56
N ASP A 23 -11.62 2.28 12.01
CA ASP A 23 -11.49 3.73 11.85
C ASP A 23 -10.99 4.05 10.44
N ARG A 24 -11.93 4.48 9.60
CA ARG A 24 -11.68 4.84 8.20
C ARG A 24 -10.74 6.04 8.07
N THR A 25 -10.84 7.02 8.97
CA THR A 25 -10.02 8.23 8.92
C THR A 25 -8.58 7.89 9.30
N HIS A 26 -8.41 7.10 10.35
CA HIS A 26 -7.09 6.63 10.77
C HIS A 26 -6.45 5.75 9.70
N LEU A 27 -7.21 4.84 9.07
CA LEU A 27 -6.70 4.02 7.98
C LEU A 27 -6.18 4.85 6.80
N VAL A 28 -6.92 5.88 6.38
CA VAL A 28 -6.50 6.79 5.30
C VAL A 28 -5.21 7.53 5.69
N TYR A 29 -5.13 8.02 6.92
CA TYR A 29 -3.95 8.72 7.43
C TYR A 29 -2.70 7.83 7.40
N GLU A 30 -2.77 6.62 7.96
CA GLU A 30 -1.60 5.72 8.00
C GLU A 30 -1.25 5.17 6.60
N THR A 31 -2.22 5.01 5.71
CA THR A 31 -1.96 4.63 4.32
C THR A 31 -1.23 5.74 3.57
N ALA A 32 -1.60 7.01 3.80
CA ALA A 32 -0.94 8.15 3.19
C ALA A 32 0.52 8.27 3.65
N ASP A 33 0.78 8.07 4.95
CA ASP A 33 2.14 8.09 5.50
C ASP A 33 3.02 6.95 4.94
N LEU A 34 2.45 5.74 4.81
CA LEU A 34 3.13 4.62 4.17
C LEU A 34 3.52 4.94 2.72
N TRP A 35 2.58 5.51 1.94
CA TRP A 35 2.84 5.89 0.55
C TRP A 35 3.91 6.98 0.44
N PHE A 36 3.89 7.97 1.33
CA PHE A 36 4.92 9.01 1.38
C PHE A 36 6.31 8.39 1.59
N HIS A 37 6.47 7.54 2.59
CA HIS A 37 7.75 6.88 2.86
C HIS A 37 8.21 5.97 1.72
N CYS A 38 7.28 5.25 1.06
CA CYS A 38 7.60 4.48 -0.14
C CYS A 38 8.12 5.38 -1.27
N MET A 39 7.48 6.51 -1.55
CA MET A 39 7.93 7.45 -2.59
C MET A 39 9.30 8.07 -2.27
N VAL A 40 9.55 8.43 -1.01
CA VAL A 40 10.86 8.93 -0.56
C VAL A 40 11.95 7.87 -0.72
N LEU A 41 11.66 6.62 -0.34
CA LEU A 41 12.59 5.50 -0.50
C LEU A 41 12.92 5.25 -1.98
N LEU A 42 11.90 5.25 -2.85
CA LEU A 42 12.11 5.10 -4.30
C LEU A 42 13.01 6.22 -4.83
N ALA A 43 12.72 7.47 -4.48
CA ALA A 43 13.53 8.62 -4.89
C ALA A 43 14.98 8.51 -4.41
N HIS A 44 15.21 8.02 -3.19
CA HIS A 44 16.56 7.77 -2.66
C HIS A 44 17.33 6.74 -3.51
N HIS A 45 16.64 5.77 -4.11
CA HIS A 45 17.22 4.80 -5.04
C HIS A 45 17.20 5.24 -6.51
N GLY A 46 16.84 6.50 -6.79
CA GLY A 46 16.73 7.01 -8.17
C GLY A 46 15.56 6.43 -8.96
N LEU A 47 14.58 5.83 -8.26
CA LEU A 47 13.38 5.25 -8.84
C LEU A 47 12.19 6.22 -8.67
N SER A 48 11.20 6.05 -9.51
CA SER A 48 9.97 6.85 -9.51
C SER A 48 8.74 5.99 -9.17
N ALA A 49 7.63 6.65 -8.82
CA ALA A 49 6.35 5.97 -8.69
C ALA A 49 5.91 5.29 -10.01
N GLU A 50 6.34 5.82 -11.16
CA GLU A 50 6.05 5.24 -12.47
C GLU A 50 6.67 3.85 -12.64
N ASP A 51 7.85 3.61 -12.07
CA ASP A 51 8.51 2.30 -12.11
C ASP A 51 7.72 1.24 -11.35
N VAL A 52 7.13 1.64 -10.22
CA VAL A 52 6.21 0.78 -9.45
C VAL A 52 4.92 0.54 -10.23
N LEU A 53 4.35 1.57 -10.86
CA LEU A 53 3.13 1.43 -11.68
C LEU A 53 3.36 0.50 -12.88
N LYS A 54 4.54 0.55 -13.52
CA LYS A 54 4.92 -0.38 -14.61
C LYS A 54 4.98 -1.82 -14.11
N GLU A 55 5.56 -2.07 -12.93
CA GLU A 55 5.58 -3.40 -12.32
C GLU A 55 4.17 -3.88 -11.93
N LEU A 56 3.31 -3.00 -11.41
CA LEU A 56 1.92 -3.33 -11.13
C LEU A 56 1.16 -3.67 -12.41
N ALA A 57 1.32 -2.89 -13.48
CA ALA A 57 0.72 -3.18 -14.78
C ALA A 57 1.19 -4.53 -15.36
N ARG A 58 2.48 -4.86 -15.18
CA ARG A 58 3.03 -6.18 -15.55
C ARG A 58 2.35 -7.30 -14.75
N ARG A 59 2.08 -7.11 -13.46
CA ARG A 59 1.39 -8.10 -12.60
C ARG A 59 -0.07 -8.28 -12.98
N GLU A 60 -0.80 -7.18 -13.21
CA GLU A 60 -2.19 -7.20 -13.66
C GLU A 60 -2.35 -7.90 -15.02
N GLY A 61 -1.36 -7.73 -15.92
CA GLY A 61 -1.30 -8.42 -17.21
C GLY A 61 -1.09 -9.94 -17.11
N VAL A 62 -0.51 -10.42 -16.00
CA VAL A 62 -0.24 -11.86 -15.74
C VAL A 62 -1.35 -12.50 -14.89
N SER A 63 -2.04 -11.75 -14.02
CA SER A 63 -3.09 -12.30 -13.15
C SER A 63 -4.50 -12.20 -13.73
N GLY A 64 -4.84 -11.15 -14.48
CA GLY A 64 -6.25 -10.84 -14.79
C GLY A 64 -6.86 -11.54 -16.01
N LEU A 65 -6.06 -11.86 -17.02
CA LEU A 65 -6.56 -12.45 -18.29
C LEU A 65 -6.45 -13.98 -18.31
N GLU A 66 -5.37 -14.53 -17.77
CA GLU A 66 -5.15 -15.98 -17.73
C GLU A 66 -6.05 -16.69 -16.70
N GLU A 67 -6.35 -16.09 -15.54
CA GLU A 67 -7.30 -16.65 -14.56
C GLU A 67 -8.75 -16.66 -15.07
N LYS A 68 -9.16 -15.66 -15.86
CA LYS A 68 -10.52 -15.61 -16.45
C LYS A 68 -10.68 -16.49 -17.69
N ALA A 69 -9.62 -16.70 -18.47
CA ALA A 69 -9.63 -17.57 -19.64
C ALA A 69 -9.64 -19.07 -19.27
N GLY A 70 -9.24 -19.44 -18.05
CA GLY A 70 -9.25 -20.82 -17.56
C GLY A 70 -10.61 -21.30 -17.02
N ARG A 71 -11.61 -20.42 -16.83
CA ARG A 71 -12.93 -20.83 -16.33
C ARG A 71 -13.74 -21.45 -17.45
N LYS A 72 -13.60 -22.76 -17.66
CA LYS A 72 -14.63 -23.55 -18.35
C LYS A 72 -15.96 -23.36 -17.61
N PRO A 73 -17.07 -23.07 -18.32
CA PRO A 73 -18.39 -23.20 -17.71
C PRO A 73 -18.62 -24.70 -17.49
N GLU A 74 -18.76 -25.10 -16.23
CA GLU A 74 -19.41 -26.36 -15.85
C GLU A 74 -20.87 -26.06 -15.49
#